data_AF-A0A9Q8LCE5-F1
#
_entry.id   AF-A0A9Q8LCE5-F1
#
_cell.length_a   1.000
_cell.length_b   1.000
_cell.length_c   1.000
_cell.angle_alpha   90.00
_cell.angle_beta   90.00
_cell.angle_gamma   90.00
#
_symmetry.space_group_name_H-M   'P 1'
#
loop_
_entity.id
_entity.type
_entity.pdbx_description
1 polymer ?
#
loop_
_entity_poly.entity_id
_entity_poly.type
_entity_poly.pdbx_seq_one_letter_code
_entity_poly.pdbx_strand_id
1 'polypeptide(L)'
;MQWASPQLSENRPTDRQEPCPITTTTTAMTNLILTDEQIAHFDTQGYLILPCQSHNLVSPPLLQKWTNEVRNLPREHGKWMPYDELTASGERQLMRTDNFVDYHPSFSSLLHGPALASILKQLTRSDMLLFKDIINCNRYTATSFISDKLPNGNDFTPTSTPQPTTT
;
A
#
# COMPACT_ATOMS: atom_id res chain seq x y z
N MET A 1 52.65 17.81 -13.85
CA MET A 1 51.36 18.21 -13.25
C MET A 1 50.66 16.95 -12.76
N GLN A 2 50.76 16.67 -11.46
CA GLN A 2 50.09 15.55 -10.80
C GLN A 2 48.67 15.97 -10.44
N TRP A 3 47.68 15.23 -10.91
CA TRP A 3 46.30 15.37 -10.48
C TRP A 3 46.11 14.55 -9.21
N ALA A 4 45.85 15.22 -8.09
CA ALA A 4 45.54 14.58 -6.82
C ALA A 4 44.05 14.16 -6.80
N SER A 5 43.79 12.89 -6.56
CA SER A 5 42.43 12.36 -6.32
C SER A 5 41.88 12.92 -5.01
N PRO A 6 40.64 13.45 -4.97
CA PRO A 6 40.00 13.81 -3.71
C PRO A 6 39.66 12.54 -2.92
N GLN A 7 40.14 12.45 -1.68
CA GLN A 7 39.67 11.47 -0.71
C GLN A 7 38.20 11.77 -0.38
N LEU A 8 37.31 10.84 -0.73
CA LEU A 8 35.92 10.87 -0.27
C LEU A 8 35.92 10.67 1.24
N SER A 9 35.53 11.70 1.98
CA SER A 9 35.30 11.60 3.42
C SER A 9 34.09 10.71 3.67
N GLU A 10 34.32 9.51 4.21
CA GLU A 10 33.30 8.60 4.71
C GLU A 10 32.64 9.16 5.99
N ASN A 11 31.76 10.15 5.83
CA ASN A 11 30.90 10.63 6.90
C ASN A 11 29.44 10.42 6.50
N ARG A 12 28.99 9.16 6.49
CA ARG A 12 27.57 8.81 6.53
C ARG A 12 27.19 8.66 8.00
N PRO A 13 26.22 9.41 8.53
CA PRO A 13 25.75 9.19 9.90
C PRO A 13 25.11 7.80 10.00
N THR A 14 25.78 6.89 10.70
CA THR A 14 25.24 5.61 11.15
C THR A 14 24.40 5.84 12.39
N ASP A 15 23.21 6.39 12.22
CA ASP A 15 22.16 6.28 13.24
C ASP A 15 21.08 5.34 12.72
N ARG A 16 21.46 4.06 12.62
CA ARG A 16 20.47 2.98 12.64
C ARG A 16 20.37 2.56 14.10
N GLN A 17 19.30 2.93 14.77
CA GLN A 17 18.95 2.32 16.04
C GLN A 17 18.87 0.81 15.84
N GLU A 18 19.78 0.08 16.49
CA GLU A 18 19.69 -1.36 16.68
C GLU A 18 18.37 -1.66 17.42
N PRO A 19 17.50 -2.56 16.91
CA PRO A 19 16.26 -2.86 17.59
C PRO A 19 16.52 -3.64 18.89
N CYS A 20 15.87 -3.22 19.98
CA CYS A 20 15.81 -3.94 21.26
C CYS A 20 15.35 -5.40 21.07
N PRO A 21 15.84 -6.36 21.88
CA PRO A 21 15.39 -7.74 21.79
C PRO A 21 13.95 -7.85 22.32
N ILE A 22 12.99 -7.80 21.40
CA ILE A 22 11.61 -8.21 21.67
C ILE A 22 11.56 -9.73 21.69
N THR A 23 11.42 -10.29 22.89
CA THR A 23 11.03 -11.70 23.09
C THR A 23 9.70 -11.91 22.38
N THR A 24 9.76 -12.39 21.14
CA THR A 24 8.57 -12.61 20.33
C THR A 24 8.10 -14.02 20.58
N THR A 25 7.02 -14.16 21.33
CA THR A 25 6.22 -15.39 21.36
C THR A 25 5.75 -15.66 19.93
N THR A 26 6.43 -16.56 19.23
CA THR A 26 6.09 -17.00 17.87
C THR A 26 4.78 -17.78 17.91
N THR A 27 3.67 -17.06 17.81
CA THR A 27 2.43 -17.64 17.30
C THR A 27 2.74 -18.11 15.88
N ALA A 28 2.72 -19.42 15.65
CA ALA A 28 2.92 -20.02 14.34
C ALA A 28 1.89 -19.45 13.35
N MET A 29 2.29 -18.46 12.56
CA MET A 29 1.46 -17.91 11.50
C MET A 29 1.37 -18.97 10.41
N THR A 30 0.15 -19.40 10.12
CA THR A 30 -0.20 -20.43 9.14
C THR A 30 0.37 -20.07 7.77
N ASN A 31 1.28 -20.91 7.26
CA ASN A 31 1.68 -20.87 5.86
C ASN A 31 0.49 -21.30 4.99
N LEU A 32 -0.12 -20.35 4.30
CA LEU A 32 -1.19 -20.63 3.34
C LEU A 32 -0.63 -21.43 2.16
N ILE A 33 -1.24 -22.57 1.85
CA ILE A 33 -0.96 -23.37 0.67
C ILE A 33 -2.04 -23.10 -0.38
N LEU A 34 -1.63 -22.72 -1.59
CA LEU A 34 -2.52 -22.46 -2.72
C LEU A 34 -2.91 -23.77 -3.40
N THR A 35 -4.14 -23.87 -3.88
CA THR A 35 -4.58 -25.02 -4.68
C THR A 35 -4.06 -24.93 -6.10
N ASP A 36 -4.02 -26.06 -6.81
CA ASP A 36 -3.62 -26.10 -8.22
C ASP A 36 -4.54 -25.23 -9.08
N GLU A 37 -5.83 -25.16 -8.76
CA GLU A 37 -6.77 -24.28 -9.46
C GLU A 37 -6.46 -22.79 -9.24
N GLN A 38 -6.04 -22.40 -8.04
CA GLN A 38 -5.65 -21.01 -7.75
C GLN A 38 -4.38 -20.62 -8.50
N ILE A 39 -3.40 -21.53 -8.56
CA ILE A 39 -2.16 -21.32 -9.31
C ILE A 39 -2.46 -21.24 -10.81
N ALA A 40 -3.26 -22.17 -11.36
CA ALA A 40 -3.66 -22.15 -12.77
C ALA A 40 -4.48 -20.89 -13.13
N HIS A 41 -5.34 -20.43 -12.22
CA HIS A 41 -6.06 -19.17 -12.40
C HIS A 41 -5.10 -17.98 -12.48
N PHE A 42 -4.11 -17.90 -11.59
CA PHE A 42 -3.10 -16.85 -11.63
C PHE A 42 -2.27 -16.91 -12.93
N ASP A 43 -1.84 -18.08 -13.36
CA ASP A 43 -1.04 -18.25 -14.57
C ASP A 43 -1.81 -17.83 -15.84
N THR A 44 -3.14 -17.99 -15.85
CA THR A 44 -3.99 -17.66 -17.01
C THR A 44 -4.57 -16.25 -16.97
N GLN A 45 -4.92 -15.74 -15.78
CA GLN A 45 -5.59 -14.44 -15.61
C GLN A 45 -4.67 -13.32 -15.12
N GLY A 46 -3.51 -13.66 -14.56
CA GLY A 46 -2.54 -12.71 -14.02
C GLY A 46 -2.89 -12.13 -12.64
N TYR A 47 -3.91 -12.65 -11.96
CA TYR A 47 -4.28 -12.21 -10.61
C TYR A 47 -4.81 -13.37 -9.75
N LEU A 48 -4.80 -13.18 -8.43
CA LEU A 48 -5.40 -14.09 -7.45
C LEU A 48 -6.14 -13.27 -6.39
N ILE A 49 -7.36 -13.66 -6.07
CA ILE A 49 -8.15 -13.05 -5.00
C ILE A 49 -8.07 -13.93 -3.76
N LEU A 50 -7.67 -13.33 -2.63
CA LEU A 50 -7.62 -13.98 -1.33
C LEU A 50 -8.64 -13.31 -0.39
N PRO A 51 -9.86 -13.87 -0.23
CA PRO A 51 -10.85 -13.32 0.69
C PRO A 51 -10.35 -13.31 2.14
N CYS A 52 -10.53 -12.16 2.81
CA CYS A 52 -10.10 -11.99 4.21
C CYS A 52 -10.72 -13.04 5.14
N GLN A 53 -11.98 -13.41 4.91
CA GLN A 53 -12.74 -14.37 5.72
C GLN A 53 -12.16 -15.80 5.63
N SER A 54 -11.48 -16.12 4.53
CA SER A 54 -10.94 -17.46 4.26
C SER A 54 -9.45 -17.58 4.61
N HIS A 55 -8.68 -16.51 4.42
CA HIS A 55 -7.21 -16.58 4.54
C HIS A 55 -6.65 -15.82 5.75
N ASN A 56 -7.38 -14.83 6.27
CA ASN A 56 -7.03 -14.09 7.48
C ASN A 56 -5.56 -13.61 7.55
N LEU A 57 -4.99 -13.15 6.40
CA LEU A 57 -3.61 -12.68 6.32
C LEU A 57 -3.36 -11.43 7.19
N VAL A 58 -4.38 -10.60 7.32
CA VAL A 58 -4.41 -9.42 8.18
C VAL A 58 -5.85 -9.10 8.55
N SER A 59 -6.05 -8.61 9.77
CA SER A 59 -7.37 -8.18 10.25
C SER A 59 -7.73 -6.81 9.66
N PRO A 60 -8.95 -6.62 9.08
CA PRO A 60 -9.34 -5.33 8.48
C PRO A 60 -9.28 -4.13 9.44
N PRO A 61 -9.72 -4.22 10.72
CA PRO A 61 -9.52 -3.15 11.70
C PRO A 61 -8.05 -2.77 11.92
N LEU A 62 -7.14 -3.74 11.93
CA LEU A 62 -5.70 -3.46 12.08
C LEU A 62 -5.18 -2.74 10.84
N LEU A 63 -5.55 -3.20 9.64
CA LEU A 63 -5.14 -2.56 8.39
C LEU A 63 -5.64 -1.11 8.31
N GLN A 64 -6.88 -0.85 8.73
CA GLN A 64 -7.44 0.50 8.82
C GLN A 64 -6.67 1.38 9.82
N LYS A 65 -6.35 0.83 11.00
CA LYS A 65 -5.55 1.51 12.02
C LYS A 65 -4.18 1.91 11.46
N TRP A 66 -3.43 0.96 10.91
CA TRP A 66 -2.09 1.21 10.37
C TRP A 66 -2.12 2.21 9.22
N THR A 67 -3.13 2.12 8.35
CA THR A 67 -3.32 3.09 7.26
C THR A 67 -3.55 4.51 7.80
N ASN A 68 -4.34 4.65 8.86
CA ASN A 68 -4.56 5.95 9.52
C ASN A 68 -3.29 6.45 10.24
N GLU A 69 -2.49 5.58 10.83
CA GLU A 69 -1.21 5.93 11.43
C GLU A 69 -0.28 6.52 10.35
N VAL A 70 -0.10 5.82 9.22
CA VAL A 70 0.73 6.31 8.10
C VAL A 70 0.20 7.63 7.52
N ARG A 71 -1.13 7.75 7.35
CA ARG A 71 -1.78 8.97 6.82
C ARG A 71 -1.48 10.21 7.67
N ASN A 72 -1.40 10.04 8.99
CA ASN A 72 -1.22 11.13 9.94
C ASN A 72 0.25 11.40 10.29
N LEU A 73 1.20 10.71 9.65
CA LEU A 73 2.62 10.98 9.86
C LEU A 73 2.98 12.45 9.53
N PRO A 74 3.91 13.05 10.30
CA PRO A 74 4.38 14.40 10.02
C PRO A 74 5.09 14.47 8.66
N ARG A 75 5.26 15.66 8.09
CA ARG A 75 5.97 15.78 6.81
C ARG A 75 7.46 15.90 7.11
N GLU A 76 8.22 14.83 6.87
CA GLU A 76 9.65 14.77 7.15
C GLU A 76 10.47 14.43 5.90
N HIS A 77 11.53 15.20 5.64
CA HIS A 77 12.38 14.99 4.47
C HIS A 77 13.16 13.67 4.57
N GLY A 78 13.22 12.91 3.47
CA GLY A 78 14.00 11.67 3.38
C GLY A 78 13.37 10.43 4.03
N LYS A 79 12.14 10.53 4.56
CA LYS A 79 11.42 9.39 5.16
C LYS A 79 10.32 8.84 4.24
N TRP A 80 9.11 8.67 4.77
CA TRP A 80 7.91 8.43 3.97
C TRP A 80 7.65 9.64 3.05
N MET A 81 7.07 9.37 1.89
CA MET A 81 6.86 10.35 0.84
C MET A 81 5.36 10.61 0.67
N PRO A 82 4.77 11.57 1.40
CA PRO A 82 3.38 11.96 1.22
C PRO A 82 3.24 12.85 -0.03
N TYR A 83 2.23 12.57 -0.84
CA TYR A 83 1.87 13.36 -2.01
C TYR A 83 0.49 13.97 -1.77
N ASP A 84 0.45 15.30 -1.64
CA ASP A 84 -0.77 16.07 -1.47
C ASP A 84 -1.15 16.74 -2.80
N GLU A 85 -2.44 16.77 -3.12
CA GLU A 85 -3.00 17.62 -4.17
C GLU A 85 -3.73 18.82 -3.56
N LEU A 86 -3.76 19.94 -4.29
CA LEU A 86 -4.60 21.07 -3.92
C LEU A 86 -5.99 20.88 -4.49
N THR A 87 -7.00 20.95 -3.63
CA THR A 87 -8.40 20.95 -4.05
C THR A 87 -8.76 22.28 -4.72
N ALA A 88 -9.92 22.32 -5.39
CA ALA A 88 -10.46 23.58 -5.92
C ALA A 88 -10.70 24.66 -4.85
N SER A 89 -10.89 24.26 -3.58
CA SER A 89 -10.98 25.17 -2.44
C SER A 89 -9.62 25.62 -1.88
N GLY A 90 -8.51 25.13 -2.42
CA GLY A 90 -7.15 25.43 -1.96
C GLY A 90 -6.69 24.60 -0.76
N GLU A 91 -7.45 23.59 -0.34
CA GLU A 91 -7.06 22.68 0.74
C GLU A 91 -6.08 21.63 0.24
N ARG A 92 -5.15 21.20 1.10
CA ARG A 92 -4.26 20.07 0.81
C ARG A 92 -4.96 18.77 1.11
N GLN A 93 -4.97 17.89 0.13
CA GLN A 93 -5.58 16.58 0.22
C GLN A 93 -4.54 15.50 -0.09
N LEU A 94 -4.26 14.64 0.89
CA LEU A 94 -3.35 13.50 0.70
C LEU A 94 -3.93 12.53 -0.34
N MET A 95 -3.17 12.28 -1.40
CA MET A 95 -3.50 11.33 -2.47
C MET A 95 -2.84 9.99 -2.27
N ARG A 96 -1.59 9.98 -1.81
CA ARG A 96 -0.86 8.75 -1.54
C ARG A 96 0.32 8.99 -0.62
N THR A 97 0.80 7.90 -0.03
CA THR A 97 2.08 7.86 0.67
C THR A 97 2.90 6.69 0.13
N ASP A 98 4.11 6.99 -0.33
CA ASP A 98 5.10 5.98 -0.76
C ASP A 98 6.17 5.82 0.36
N ASN A 99 6.93 4.71 0.35
CA ASN A 99 8.09 4.49 1.23
C ASN A 99 7.78 4.58 2.74
N PHE A 100 6.65 4.02 3.17
CA PHE A 100 6.23 3.97 4.58
C PHE A 100 6.64 2.67 5.27
N VAL A 101 6.94 1.61 4.53
CA VAL A 101 7.18 0.27 5.11
C VAL A 101 8.36 0.26 6.07
N ASP A 102 9.45 0.93 5.72
CA ASP A 102 10.65 1.07 6.57
C ASP A 102 10.37 1.82 7.89
N TYR A 103 9.27 2.57 7.96
CA TYR A 103 8.92 3.43 9.09
C TYR A 103 7.69 2.94 9.87
N HIS A 104 7.06 1.83 9.45
CA HIS A 104 5.86 1.31 10.08
C HIS A 104 6.01 -0.20 10.39
N PRO A 105 6.42 -0.58 11.63
CA PRO A 105 6.79 -1.96 11.96
C PRO A 105 5.72 -3.01 11.63
N SER A 106 4.44 -2.67 11.81
CA SER A 106 3.36 -3.62 11.49
C SER A 106 3.18 -3.86 9.99
N PHE A 107 3.41 -2.84 9.16
CA PHE A 107 3.38 -3.00 7.70
C PHE A 107 4.63 -3.72 7.21
N SER A 108 5.79 -3.41 7.78
CA SER A 108 7.02 -4.16 7.54
C SER A 108 6.85 -5.64 7.83
N SER A 109 6.32 -5.99 9.01
CA SER A 109 6.06 -7.37 9.40
C SER A 109 5.07 -8.08 8.47
N LEU A 110 4.02 -7.39 8.01
CA LEU A 110 3.07 -7.95 7.05
C LEU A 110 3.73 -8.19 5.68
N LEU A 111 4.33 -7.16 5.09
CA LEU A 111 4.79 -7.16 3.69
C LEU A 111 6.10 -7.93 3.48
N HIS A 112 6.98 -7.96 4.48
CA HIS A 112 8.15 -8.84 4.51
C HIS A 112 7.87 -10.18 5.19
N GLY A 113 6.63 -10.40 5.63
CA GLY A 113 6.24 -11.56 6.40
C GLY A 113 6.28 -12.87 5.61
N PRO A 114 6.54 -14.01 6.28
CA PRO A 114 6.66 -15.32 5.63
C PRO A 114 5.36 -15.76 4.95
N ALA A 115 4.20 -15.32 5.44
CA ALA A 115 2.91 -15.66 4.86
C ALA A 115 2.75 -15.12 3.43
N LEU A 116 2.98 -13.82 3.21
CA LEU A 116 2.93 -13.22 1.86
C LEU A 116 4.08 -13.72 0.99
N ALA A 117 5.29 -13.85 1.54
CA ALA A 117 6.43 -14.39 0.80
C ALA A 117 6.17 -15.82 0.30
N SER A 118 5.56 -16.68 1.11
CA SER A 118 5.19 -18.05 0.73
C SER A 118 4.17 -18.08 -0.42
N ILE A 119 3.14 -17.23 -0.36
CA ILE A 119 2.13 -17.12 -1.41
C ILE A 119 2.78 -16.66 -2.72
N LEU A 120 3.58 -15.60 -2.68
CA LEU A 120 4.28 -15.08 -3.85
C LEU A 120 5.25 -16.11 -4.44
N LYS A 121 5.95 -16.88 -3.59
CA LYS A 121 6.84 -17.96 -4.03
C LYS A 121 6.08 -19.08 -4.75
N GLN A 122 4.91 -19.47 -4.25
CA GLN A 122 4.06 -20.48 -4.92
C GLN A 122 3.60 -19.99 -6.30
N LEU A 123 3.18 -18.72 -6.42
CA LEU A 123 2.73 -18.14 -7.68
C LEU A 123 3.86 -17.92 -8.69
N THR A 124 5.03 -17.48 -8.24
CA THR A 124 6.12 -17.06 -9.14
C THR A 124 7.20 -18.13 -9.31
N ARG A 125 7.14 -19.21 -8.53
CA ARG A 125 8.19 -20.24 -8.39
C ARG A 125 9.57 -19.67 -8.03
N SER A 126 9.62 -18.44 -7.52
CA SER A 126 10.85 -17.71 -7.24
C SER A 126 10.73 -16.92 -5.93
N ASP A 127 11.86 -16.61 -5.29
CA ASP A 127 11.86 -15.71 -4.14
C ASP A 127 11.67 -14.26 -4.62
N MET A 128 10.77 -13.54 -3.97
CA MET A 128 10.37 -12.17 -4.35
C MET A 128 10.83 -11.16 -3.30
N LEU A 129 11.20 -9.96 -3.75
CA LEU A 129 11.58 -8.84 -2.88
C LEU A 129 10.58 -7.69 -3.00
N LEU A 130 10.32 -7.01 -1.89
CA LEU A 130 9.53 -5.78 -1.91
C LEU A 130 10.34 -4.68 -2.60
N PHE A 131 9.93 -4.32 -3.82
CA PHE A 131 10.57 -3.26 -4.59
C PHE A 131 10.01 -1.87 -4.27
N LYS A 132 8.69 -1.79 -4.05
CA LYS A 132 8.00 -0.52 -3.80
C LYS A 132 6.73 -0.74 -2.97
N ASP A 133 6.46 0.19 -2.07
CA ASP A 133 5.24 0.30 -1.29
C ASP A 133 4.52 1.64 -1.50
N ILE A 134 3.19 1.59 -1.61
CA ILE A 134 2.32 2.75 -1.82
C ILE A 134 0.97 2.50 -1.13
N ILE A 135 0.49 3.49 -0.36
CA ILE A 135 -0.91 3.57 0.08
C ILE A 135 -1.60 4.66 -0.75
N ASN A 136 -2.61 4.29 -1.52
CA ASN A 136 -3.45 5.25 -2.23
C ASN A 136 -4.64 5.68 -1.38
N CYS A 137 -4.78 6.98 -1.16
CA CYS A 137 -5.85 7.64 -0.42
C CYS A 137 -6.81 8.32 -1.41
N ASN A 138 -7.79 7.58 -1.92
CA ASN A 138 -8.85 8.19 -2.71
C ASN A 138 -9.91 8.79 -1.78
N ARG A 139 -10.17 10.11 -1.89
CA ARG A 139 -11.42 10.68 -1.39
C ARG A 139 -12.42 10.69 -2.52
N TYR A 140 -13.41 9.82 -2.43
CA TYR A 140 -14.63 9.96 -3.23
C TYR A 140 -15.35 11.25 -2.81
N THR A 141 -15.04 12.36 -3.48
CA THR A 141 -16.09 13.33 -3.79
C THR A 141 -16.90 12.73 -4.93
N ALA A 142 -18.23 12.90 -4.93
CA ALA A 142 -19.16 12.21 -5.84
C ALA A 142 -18.88 12.37 -7.35
N THR A 143 -17.89 13.19 -7.73
CA THR A 143 -17.42 13.43 -9.10
C THR A 143 -16.25 12.55 -9.55
N SER A 144 -15.67 11.73 -8.68
CA SER A 144 -14.46 10.93 -8.98
C SER A 144 -14.78 9.44 -9.08
N PHE A 145 -15.73 9.07 -9.94
CA PHE A 145 -15.83 7.69 -10.39
C PHE A 145 -14.66 7.43 -11.33
N ILE A 146 -13.93 6.33 -11.13
CA ILE A 146 -13.14 5.76 -12.21
C ILE A 146 -14.16 5.43 -13.30
N SER A 147 -14.19 6.27 -14.33
CA SER A 147 -14.93 5.98 -15.55
C SER A 147 -14.22 4.81 -16.22
N ASP A 148 -14.57 3.60 -15.80
CA ASP A 148 -14.55 2.49 -16.73
C ASP A 148 -15.59 2.84 -17.78
N LYS A 149 -15.15 3.49 -18.87
CA LYS A 149 -15.97 3.59 -20.06
C LYS A 149 -16.24 2.15 -20.51
N LEU A 150 -17.38 1.61 -20.12
CA LEU A 150 -17.94 0.45 -20.81
C LEU A 150 -18.05 0.81 -22.30
N PRO A 151 -17.80 -0.12 -23.23
CA PRO A 151 -17.69 0.18 -24.67
C PRO A 151 -18.95 0.76 -25.31
N ASN A 152 -20.06 0.84 -24.56
CA ASN A 152 -21.38 1.13 -25.07
C ASN A 152 -21.97 2.36 -24.37
N GLY A 153 -21.33 3.52 -24.56
CA GLY A 153 -21.92 4.87 -24.74
C GLY A 153 -23.11 5.38 -23.93
N ASN A 154 -23.59 4.70 -22.89
CA ASN A 154 -24.74 5.14 -22.12
C ASN A 154 -24.27 5.87 -20.88
N ASP A 155 -24.07 7.17 -21.03
CA ASP A 155 -23.93 8.10 -19.90
C ASP A 155 -25.22 8.08 -19.07
N PHE A 156 -25.10 7.75 -17.79
CA PHE A 156 -26.17 8.02 -16.83
C PHE A 156 -26.16 9.52 -16.52
N THR A 157 -27.00 10.29 -17.23
CA THR A 157 -27.34 11.65 -16.78
C THR A 157 -28.26 11.54 -15.56
N PRO A 158 -27.90 12.08 -14.38
CA PRO A 158 -28.83 12.13 -13.26
C PRO A 158 -29.95 13.12 -13.61
N THR A 159 -31.18 12.61 -13.74
CA THR A 159 -32.38 13.40 -13.96
C THR A 159 -32.54 14.42 -12.83
N SER A 160 -32.69 15.69 -13.20
CA SER A 160 -32.93 16.82 -12.30
C SER A 160 -34.05 16.53 -11.31
N THR A 161 -33.77 16.73 -10.02
CA THR A 161 -34.77 16.68 -8.92
C THR A 161 -35.81 17.79 -9.12
N PRO A 162 -37.12 17.52 -9.07
CA PRO A 162 -38.14 18.57 -9.15
C PRO A 162 -38.18 19.37 -7.84
N GLN A 163 -38.19 20.70 -7.95
CA GLN A 163 -38.38 21.62 -6.82
C GLN A 163 -39.81 21.52 -6.27
N PRO A 164 -40.01 21.62 -4.95
CA PRO A 164 -41.35 21.63 -4.37
C PRO A 164 -42.06 22.97 -4.65
N THR A 165 -43.24 22.89 -5.27
CA THR A 165 -44.16 24.03 -5.39
C THR A 165 -44.75 24.37 -4.02
N THR A 166 -44.50 25.58 -3.55
CA THR A 166 -45.22 26.21 -2.45
C THR A 166 -46.62 26.61 -2.90
N THR A 167 -47.64 26.20 -2.14
CA THR A 167 -48.94 26.86 -2.03
C THR A 167 -49.40 26.74 -0.60
#